data_AF-A0A1G3MAT5-F1
#
_entry.id   AF-A0A1G3MAT5-F1
#
_cell.length_a   1.000
_cell.length_b   1.000
_cell.length_c   1.000
_cell.angle_alpha   90.00
_cell.angle_beta   90.00
_cell.angle_gamma   90.00
#
_symmetry.space_group_name_H-M   'P 1'
#
loop_
_entity.id
_entity.type
_entity.pdbx_description
1 polymer ?
#
loop_
_entity_poly.entity_id
_entity_poly.type
_entity_poly.pdbx_seq_one_letter_code
_entity_poly.pdbx_strand_id
1 'polypeptide(L)'
;MAKQAAAVGDLRCVAVCHYALGSMDFFRGQLGPAAEQLAQALSLHQRIGSPAGAAYTLARQATLRTASGDERSGWALVQRGLVEAEQAVVRDHCLQRLYGAGIRNRLGAGDLVKAAELVRQAEECEAQSAACTICSVQLYPAVASFYLASGNFQKADDYAEKTRRLAQAGHNQGGEAEALHVQGEVRAAKGDIAQAEKLLEQAAAIFRRLGRRYDLGLALQAWAGLSAEQPERLEPIRREAAQILEQIRKKR
;
A
#
# COMPACT_ATOMS: atom_id res chain seq x y z
N MET A 1 8.12 14.93 37.20
CA MET A 1 8.39 15.22 35.77
C MET A 1 9.23 14.14 35.09
N ALA A 2 10.44 13.80 35.55
CA ALA A 2 11.28 12.77 34.91
C ALA A 2 10.64 11.36 34.80
N LYS A 3 9.98 10.85 35.85
CA LYS A 3 9.29 9.54 35.82
C LYS A 3 8.10 9.50 34.85
N GLN A 4 7.34 10.60 34.73
CA GLN A 4 6.23 10.72 33.78
C GLN A 4 6.74 10.86 32.34
N ALA A 5 7.81 11.63 32.11
CA ALA A 5 8.44 11.73 30.80
C ALA A 5 9.02 10.37 30.35
N ALA A 6 9.64 9.62 31.26
CA ALA A 6 10.13 8.27 31.00
C ALA A 6 8.99 7.29 30.65
N ALA A 7 7.89 7.32 31.41
CA ALA A 7 6.71 6.49 31.14
C ALA A 7 6.06 6.82 29.78
N VAL A 8 5.95 8.11 29.41
CA VAL A 8 5.46 8.51 28.09
C VAL A 8 6.42 8.09 26.97
N GLY A 9 7.73 8.15 27.22
CA GLY A 9 8.75 7.64 26.30
C GLY A 9 8.61 6.14 26.03
N ASP A 10 8.39 5.36 27.08
CA ASP A 10 8.15 3.91 26.98
C ASP A 10 6.88 3.61 26.18
N LEU A 11 5.77 4.31 26.47
CA LEU A 11 4.51 4.14 25.73
C LEU A 11 4.63 4.50 24.24
N ARG A 12 5.46 5.49 23.87
CA ARG A 12 5.76 5.81 22.47
C ARG A 12 6.44 4.64 21.76
N CYS A 13 7.46 4.05 22.39
CA CYS A 13 8.17 2.90 21.85
C CYS A 13 7.22 1.71 21.68
N VAL A 14 6.41 1.41 22.70
CA VAL A 14 5.41 0.32 22.65
C VAL A 14 4.39 0.53 21.53
N ALA A 15 3.88 1.76 21.34
CA ALA A 15 2.95 2.09 20.26
C ALA A 15 3.55 1.81 18.87
N VAL A 16 4.80 2.24 18.66
CA VAL A 16 5.54 2.01 17.42
C VAL A 16 5.81 0.51 17.20
N CYS A 17 6.13 -0.24 18.25
CA CYS A 17 6.31 -1.69 18.17
C CYS A 17 5.02 -2.39 17.72
N HIS A 18 3.87 -2.05 18.31
CA HIS A 18 2.58 -2.58 17.88
C HIS A 18 2.27 -2.22 16.42
N TYR A 19 2.56 -0.99 15.98
CA TYR A 19 2.41 -0.59 14.58
C TYR A 19 3.29 -1.44 13.64
N ALA A 20 4.56 -1.66 14.02
CA ALA A 20 5.51 -2.43 13.25
C ALA A 20 5.09 -3.91 13.15
N LEU A 21 4.74 -4.53 14.28
CA LEU A 21 4.24 -5.91 14.34
C LEU A 21 2.98 -6.07 13.47
N GLY A 22 2.01 -5.17 13.63
CA GLY A 22 0.80 -5.20 12.81
C GLY A 22 1.06 -5.03 11.32
N SER A 23 2.04 -4.19 10.95
CA SER A 23 2.48 -4.06 9.55
C SER A 23 3.16 -5.33 9.04
N MET A 24 3.99 -6.00 9.85
CA MET A 24 4.66 -7.25 9.49
C MET A 24 3.66 -8.39 9.32
N ASP A 25 2.68 -8.49 10.23
CA ASP A 25 1.62 -9.50 10.15
C ASP A 25 0.73 -9.27 8.94
N PHE A 26 0.43 -8.00 8.61
CA PHE A 26 -0.26 -7.64 7.37
C PHE A 26 0.51 -8.15 6.13
N PHE A 27 1.82 -7.88 6.05
CA PHE A 27 2.63 -8.35 4.92
C PHE A 27 2.65 -9.88 4.82
N ARG A 28 2.66 -10.60 5.95
CA ARG A 28 2.57 -12.07 5.98
C ARG A 28 1.17 -12.61 5.63
N GLY A 29 0.17 -11.74 5.43
CA GLY A 29 -1.22 -12.13 5.17
C GLY A 29 -1.98 -12.58 6.41
N GLN A 30 -1.49 -12.26 7.61
CA GLN A 30 -2.13 -12.57 8.90
C GLN A 30 -3.03 -11.41 9.33
N LEU A 31 -4.19 -11.26 8.68
CA LEU A 31 -5.04 -10.08 8.82
C LEU A 31 -5.64 -9.89 10.23
N GLY A 32 -6.03 -10.97 10.91
CA GLY A 32 -6.52 -10.92 12.30
C GLY A 32 -5.48 -10.37 13.28
N PRO A 33 -4.31 -11.03 13.45
CA PRO A 33 -3.23 -10.53 14.29
C PRO A 33 -2.79 -9.10 13.91
N ALA A 34 -2.71 -8.80 12.61
CA ALA A 34 -2.40 -7.45 12.15
C ALA A 34 -3.42 -6.41 12.64
N ALA A 35 -4.71 -6.73 12.59
CA ALA A 35 -5.75 -5.82 13.06
C ALA A 35 -5.67 -5.58 14.58
N GLU A 36 -5.39 -6.61 15.37
CA GLU A 36 -5.21 -6.52 16.83
C GLU A 36 -4.03 -5.61 17.19
N GLN A 37 -2.86 -5.87 16.59
CA GLN A 37 -1.65 -5.08 16.82
C GLN A 37 -1.85 -3.61 16.42
N LEU A 38 -2.48 -3.36 15.27
CA LEU A 38 -2.75 -1.98 14.83
C LEU A 38 -3.80 -1.29 15.72
N ALA A 39 -4.76 -2.02 16.28
CA ALA A 39 -5.72 -1.43 17.23
C ALA A 39 -5.03 -1.01 18.54
N GLN A 40 -4.10 -1.84 19.04
CA GLN A 40 -3.28 -1.50 20.21
C GLN A 40 -2.40 -0.27 19.93
N ALA A 41 -1.74 -0.22 18.75
CA ALA A 41 -0.95 0.94 18.33
C ALA A 41 -1.79 2.23 18.28
N LEU A 42 -2.99 2.18 17.68
CA LEU A 42 -3.86 3.36 17.56
C LEU A 42 -4.30 3.86 18.94
N SER A 43 -4.74 2.95 19.82
CA SER A 43 -5.14 3.29 21.19
C SER A 43 -4.00 3.98 21.95
N LEU A 44 -2.78 3.45 21.83
CA LEU A 44 -1.61 4.04 22.49
C LEU A 44 -1.26 5.41 21.90
N HIS A 45 -1.24 5.56 20.57
CA HIS A 45 -0.97 6.84 19.91
C HIS A 45 -1.99 7.93 20.30
N GLN A 46 -3.26 7.57 20.48
CA GLN A 46 -4.28 8.50 20.97
C GLN A 46 -4.04 8.88 22.42
N ARG A 47 -3.73 7.90 23.30
CA ARG A 47 -3.46 8.16 24.73
C ARG A 47 -2.26 9.07 24.97
N ILE A 48 -1.21 8.95 24.15
CA ILE A 48 0.00 9.78 24.26
C ILE A 48 -0.12 11.11 23.50
N GLY A 49 -1.24 11.37 22.82
CA GLY A 49 -1.45 12.57 22.01
C GLY A 49 -0.47 12.65 20.83
N SER A 50 -0.37 11.59 20.02
CA SER A 50 0.46 11.54 18.81
C SER A 50 -0.39 11.45 17.55
N PRO A 51 -0.80 12.60 16.96
CA PRO A 51 -1.59 12.63 15.73
C PRO A 51 -0.87 11.95 14.55
N ALA A 52 0.45 12.13 14.44
CA ALA A 52 1.25 11.48 13.40
C ALA A 52 1.20 9.95 13.48
N GLY A 53 1.37 9.41 14.70
CA GLY A 53 1.30 7.96 14.94
C GLY A 53 -0.11 7.41 14.69
N ALA A 54 -1.14 8.16 15.08
CA ALA A 54 -2.53 7.81 14.79
C ALA A 54 -2.79 7.78 13.27
N ALA A 55 -2.39 8.82 12.54
CA ALA A 55 -2.52 8.91 11.09
C ALA A 55 -1.83 7.75 10.35
N TYR A 56 -0.58 7.43 10.71
CA TYR A 56 0.13 6.29 10.11
C TYR A 56 -0.54 4.95 10.40
N THR A 57 -1.03 4.76 11.63
CA THR A 57 -1.73 3.54 12.03
C THR A 57 -3.06 3.41 11.28
N LEU A 58 -3.82 4.50 11.17
CA LEU A 58 -5.07 4.56 10.41
C LEU A 58 -4.86 4.25 8.92
N ALA A 59 -3.79 4.77 8.29
CA ALA A 59 -3.45 4.43 6.90
C ALA A 59 -3.18 2.93 6.71
N ARG A 60 -2.46 2.30 7.67
CA ARG A 60 -2.20 0.85 7.62
C ARG A 60 -3.46 0.03 7.86
N GLN A 61 -4.30 0.42 8.83
CA GLN A 61 -5.60 -0.25 9.06
C GLN A 61 -6.52 -0.10 7.84
N ALA A 62 -6.53 1.06 7.18
CA ALA A 62 -7.29 1.28 5.96
C ALA A 62 -6.83 0.34 4.83
N THR A 63 -5.52 0.19 4.66
CA THR A 63 -4.92 -0.74 3.69
C THR A 63 -5.33 -2.19 4.02
N LEU A 64 -5.29 -2.57 5.30
CA LEU A 64 -5.72 -3.89 5.76
C LEU A 64 -7.20 -4.16 5.47
N ARG A 65 -8.10 -3.22 5.80
CA ARG A 65 -9.54 -3.37 5.55
C ARG A 65 -9.84 -3.44 4.06
N THR A 66 -9.17 -2.63 3.25
CA THR A 66 -9.26 -2.69 1.78
C THR A 66 -8.81 -4.05 1.26
N ALA A 67 -7.64 -4.54 1.70
CA ALA A 67 -7.14 -5.86 1.31
C ALA A 67 -8.07 -7.01 1.71
N SER A 68 -8.86 -6.80 2.77
CA SER A 68 -9.88 -7.75 3.24
C SER A 68 -11.17 -7.73 2.41
N GLY A 69 -11.34 -6.77 1.50
CA GLY A 69 -12.59 -6.51 0.77
C GLY A 69 -13.65 -5.76 1.60
N ASP A 70 -13.23 -4.97 2.59
CA ASP A 70 -14.09 -4.05 3.35
C ASP A 70 -13.67 -2.61 3.02
N GLU A 71 -14.03 -2.18 1.81
CA GLU A 71 -13.68 -0.86 1.30
C GLU A 71 -14.37 0.24 2.10
N ARG A 72 -15.57 -0.03 2.64
CA ARG A 72 -16.35 0.92 3.44
C ARG A 72 -15.63 1.27 4.74
N SER A 73 -15.22 0.27 5.53
CA SER A 73 -14.46 0.53 6.76
C SER A 73 -13.08 1.09 6.44
N GLY A 74 -12.43 0.60 5.37
CA GLY A 74 -11.16 1.14 4.91
C GLY A 74 -11.23 2.65 4.64
N TRP A 75 -12.30 3.10 3.99
CA TRP A 75 -12.51 4.52 3.71
C TRP A 75 -12.75 5.36 4.95
N ALA A 76 -13.57 4.87 5.88
CA ALA A 76 -13.81 5.57 7.14
C ALA A 76 -12.49 5.79 7.91
N LEU A 77 -11.58 4.82 7.86
CA LEU A 77 -10.24 4.94 8.46
C LEU A 77 -9.36 5.97 7.74
N VAL A 78 -9.40 6.03 6.40
CA VAL A 78 -8.70 7.08 5.63
C VAL A 78 -9.20 8.46 6.04
N GLN A 79 -10.51 8.67 6.07
CA GLN A 79 -11.11 9.95 6.43
C GLN A 79 -10.73 10.38 7.85
N ARG A 80 -10.79 9.48 8.82
CA ARG A 80 -10.32 9.74 10.19
C ARG A 80 -8.84 10.07 10.22
N GLY A 81 -8.01 9.33 9.47
CA GLY A 81 -6.58 9.56 9.41
C GLY A 81 -6.23 10.91 8.81
N LEU A 82 -6.97 11.38 7.79
CA LEU A 82 -6.77 12.71 7.21
C LEU A 82 -6.99 13.81 8.26
N VAL A 83 -7.99 13.67 9.13
CA VAL A 83 -8.22 14.59 10.24
C VAL A 83 -7.05 14.60 11.25
N GLU A 84 -6.51 13.43 11.58
CA GLU A 84 -5.32 13.32 12.47
C GLU A 84 -4.07 13.92 11.81
N ALA A 85 -3.91 13.75 10.49
CA ALA A 85 -2.77 14.26 9.75
C ALA A 85 -2.70 15.79 9.77
N GLU A 86 -3.85 16.49 9.72
CA GLU A 86 -3.91 17.95 9.82
C GLU A 86 -3.39 18.48 11.17
N GLN A 87 -3.40 17.65 12.22
CA GLN A 87 -2.90 18.00 13.55
C GLN A 87 -1.43 17.58 13.76
N ALA A 88 -0.82 16.90 12.78
CA ALA A 88 0.53 16.36 12.91
C ALA A 88 1.59 17.40 12.51
N VAL A 89 2.68 17.47 13.26
CA VAL A 89 3.87 18.28 12.88
C VAL A 89 4.44 17.83 11.53
N VAL A 90 4.43 16.52 11.28
CA VAL A 90 4.85 15.91 10.01
C VAL A 90 3.66 15.70 9.06
N ARG A 91 2.80 16.71 8.97
CA ARG A 91 1.52 16.71 8.24
C ARG A 91 1.63 16.07 6.85
N ASP A 92 2.51 16.58 6.00
CA ASP A 92 2.62 16.15 4.61
C ASP A 92 3.03 14.67 4.48
N HIS A 93 3.90 14.19 5.38
CA HIS A 93 4.27 12.78 5.43
C HIS A 93 3.08 11.89 5.82
N CYS A 94 2.22 12.35 6.73
CA CYS A 94 0.98 11.66 7.10
C CYS A 94 -0.01 11.64 5.93
N LEU A 95 -0.21 12.78 5.27
CA LEU A 95 -1.09 12.91 4.12
C LEU A 95 -0.66 11.99 2.97
N GLN A 96 0.62 11.96 2.61
CA GLN A 96 1.13 11.08 1.54
C GLN A 96 0.77 9.60 1.77
N ARG A 97 0.87 9.11 3.02
CA ARG A 97 0.49 7.73 3.35
C ARG A 97 -1.01 7.49 3.29
N LEU A 98 -1.80 8.46 3.74
CA LEU A 98 -3.26 8.38 3.72
C LEU A 98 -3.82 8.49 2.31
N TYR A 99 -3.25 9.33 1.45
CA TYR A 99 -3.59 9.40 0.04
C TYR A 99 -3.26 8.09 -0.66
N GLY A 100 -2.08 7.50 -0.43
CA GLY A 100 -1.76 6.18 -0.98
C GLY A 100 -2.76 5.09 -0.58
N ALA A 101 -3.13 5.02 0.70
CA ALA A 101 -4.14 4.08 1.20
C ALA A 101 -5.54 4.38 0.64
N GLY A 102 -5.91 5.65 0.56
CA GLY A 102 -7.19 6.12 0.04
C GLY A 102 -7.36 5.83 -1.45
N ILE A 103 -6.35 6.11 -2.27
CA ILE A 103 -6.40 5.85 -3.71
C ILE A 103 -6.59 4.34 -3.96
N ARG A 104 -5.80 3.47 -3.30
CA ARG A 104 -5.99 2.01 -3.42
C ARG A 104 -7.40 1.59 -3.01
N ASN A 105 -7.91 2.16 -1.92
CA ASN A 105 -9.26 1.86 -1.44
C ASN A 105 -10.37 2.31 -2.40
N ARG A 106 -10.26 3.52 -2.98
CA ARG A 106 -11.23 4.04 -3.95
C ARG A 106 -11.17 3.27 -5.28
N LEU A 107 -9.99 2.89 -5.75
CA LEU A 107 -9.84 1.99 -6.90
C LEU A 107 -10.49 0.63 -6.66
N GLY A 108 -10.28 0.02 -5.49
CA GLY A 108 -10.93 -1.24 -5.12
C GLY A 108 -12.46 -1.15 -5.07
N ALA A 109 -13.00 0.02 -4.70
CA ALA A 109 -14.43 0.31 -4.70
C ALA A 109 -14.99 0.72 -6.08
N GLY A 110 -14.15 0.87 -7.11
CA GLY A 110 -14.55 1.39 -8.42
C GLY A 110 -14.88 2.89 -8.44
N ASP A 111 -14.55 3.64 -7.38
CA ASP A 111 -14.83 5.08 -7.23
C ASP A 111 -13.69 5.92 -7.84
N LEU A 112 -13.64 5.98 -9.17
CA LEU A 112 -12.61 6.73 -9.90
C LEU A 112 -12.66 8.24 -9.61
N VAL A 113 -13.84 8.78 -9.30
CA VAL A 113 -14.01 10.21 -9.01
C VAL A 113 -13.28 10.58 -7.72
N LYS A 114 -13.49 9.84 -6.63
CA LYS A 114 -12.76 10.10 -5.38
C LYS A 114 -11.29 9.72 -5.46
N ALA A 115 -10.94 8.70 -6.25
CA ALA A 115 -9.53 8.41 -6.51
C ALA A 115 -8.83 9.59 -7.19
N ALA A 116 -9.47 10.22 -8.18
CA ALA A 116 -8.94 11.40 -8.86
C ALA A 116 -8.77 12.60 -7.93
N GLU A 117 -9.72 12.83 -7.02
CA GLU A 117 -9.61 13.87 -6.00
C GLU A 117 -8.38 13.69 -5.10
N LEU A 118 -8.16 12.47 -4.61
CA LEU A 118 -7.00 12.14 -3.77
C LEU A 118 -5.68 12.25 -4.55
N VAL A 119 -5.66 11.86 -5.83
CA VAL A 119 -4.49 12.03 -6.70
C VAL A 119 -4.17 13.52 -6.88
N ARG A 120 -5.17 14.37 -7.14
CA ARG A 120 -4.96 15.82 -7.25
C ARG A 120 -4.38 16.41 -5.96
N GLN A 121 -4.91 16.00 -4.80
CA GLN A 121 -4.41 16.44 -3.49
C GLN A 121 -2.98 15.93 -3.22
N ALA A 122 -2.67 14.70 -3.62
CA ALA A 122 -1.33 14.13 -3.49
C ALA A 122 -0.31 14.86 -4.37
N GLU A 123 -0.67 15.20 -5.60
CA GLU A 123 0.17 15.98 -6.54
C GLU A 123 0.40 17.41 -6.02
N GLU A 124 -0.63 18.04 -5.45
CA GLU A 124 -0.51 19.35 -4.80
C GLU A 124 0.44 19.32 -3.59
N CYS A 125 0.34 18.27 -2.76
CA CYS A 125 1.25 18.05 -1.63
C CYS A 125 2.70 17.79 -2.09
N GLU A 126 2.90 17.02 -3.15
CA GLU A 126 4.23 16.77 -3.73
C GLU A 126 4.85 18.04 -4.34
N ALA A 127 4.04 18.93 -4.92
CA ALA A 127 4.54 20.20 -5.45
C ALA A 127 5.09 21.14 -4.35
N GLN A 128 4.63 20.96 -3.11
CA GLN A 128 4.98 21.81 -1.96
C GLN A 128 6.11 21.23 -1.11
N SER A 129 6.38 19.92 -1.23
CA SER A 129 7.28 19.18 -0.34
C SER A 129 8.12 18.16 -1.09
N ALA A 130 9.40 18.05 -0.71
CA ALA A 130 10.31 17.08 -1.32
C ALA A 130 9.82 15.62 -1.13
N ALA A 131 10.05 14.79 -2.15
CA ALA A 131 9.68 13.38 -2.11
C ALA A 131 10.42 12.66 -0.97
N CYS A 132 9.65 11.99 -0.10
CA CYS A 132 10.18 11.23 1.02
C CYS A 132 10.37 9.77 0.63
N THR A 133 11.58 9.23 0.77
CA THR A 133 11.91 7.83 0.44
C THR A 133 11.05 6.80 1.18
N ILE A 134 10.48 7.19 2.32
CA ILE A 134 9.66 6.32 3.17
C ILE A 134 8.15 6.50 2.92
N CYS A 135 7.69 7.72 2.64
CA CYS A 135 6.25 8.00 2.53
C CYS A 135 5.78 7.97 1.07
N SER A 136 6.53 8.57 0.16
CA SER A 136 6.17 8.66 -1.25
C SER A 136 6.24 7.29 -1.95
N VAL A 137 7.02 6.35 -1.43
CA VAL A 137 7.15 4.98 -2.00
C VAL A 137 5.85 4.17 -1.92
N GLN A 138 4.95 4.48 -0.99
CA GLN A 138 3.63 3.83 -0.92
C GLN A 138 2.55 4.59 -1.70
N LEU A 139 2.76 5.88 -1.94
CA LEU A 139 1.86 6.77 -2.67
C LEU A 139 1.97 6.55 -4.18
N TYR A 140 3.18 6.63 -4.74
CA TYR A 140 3.39 6.62 -6.19
C TYR A 140 2.84 5.37 -6.90
N PRO A 141 2.95 4.14 -6.36
CA PRO A 141 2.28 2.98 -6.96
C PRO A 141 0.77 3.15 -7.05
N ALA A 142 0.13 3.73 -6.01
CA ALA A 142 -1.31 3.95 -6.01
C ALA A 142 -1.73 4.99 -7.06
N VAL A 143 -0.95 6.07 -7.19
CA VAL A 143 -1.18 7.10 -8.24
C VAL A 143 -0.99 6.50 -9.63
N ALA A 144 0.03 5.65 -9.81
CA ALA A 144 0.27 4.96 -11.07
C ALA A 144 -0.88 4.00 -11.43
N SER A 145 -1.39 3.21 -10.46
CA SER A 145 -2.57 2.37 -10.65
C SER A 145 -3.82 3.19 -11.00
N PHE A 146 -3.99 4.39 -10.44
CA PHE A 146 -5.08 5.29 -10.83
C PHE A 146 -4.97 5.72 -12.29
N TYR A 147 -3.78 6.14 -12.73
CA TYR A 147 -3.58 6.55 -14.12
C TYR A 147 -3.72 5.39 -15.09
N LEU A 148 -3.28 4.18 -14.71
CA LEU A 148 -3.53 2.95 -15.45
C LEU A 148 -5.03 2.69 -15.61
N ALA A 149 -5.79 2.70 -14.51
CA ALA A 149 -7.24 2.51 -14.52
C ALA A 149 -7.98 3.59 -15.32
N SER A 150 -7.42 4.79 -15.40
CA SER A 150 -7.96 5.91 -16.18
C SER A 150 -7.49 5.91 -17.64
N GLY A 151 -6.72 4.91 -18.08
CA GLY A 151 -6.20 4.80 -19.46
C GLY A 151 -5.04 5.76 -19.78
N ASN A 152 -4.52 6.51 -18.82
CA ASN A 152 -3.36 7.38 -19.01
C ASN A 152 -2.07 6.61 -18.75
N PHE A 153 -1.68 5.79 -19.72
CA PHE A 153 -0.53 4.91 -19.56
C PHE A 153 0.81 5.64 -19.47
N GLN A 154 0.92 6.85 -20.02
CA GLN A 154 2.14 7.66 -19.89
C GLN A 154 2.37 8.07 -18.45
N LYS A 155 1.35 8.66 -17.80
CA LYS A 155 1.47 9.04 -16.38
C LYS A 155 1.64 7.81 -15.47
N ALA A 156 1.01 6.68 -15.81
CA ALA A 156 1.23 5.44 -15.08
C ALA A 156 2.70 4.99 -15.12
N ASP A 157 3.33 4.99 -16.31
CA ASP A 157 4.77 4.71 -16.46
C ASP A 157 5.63 5.72 -15.69
N ASP A 158 5.31 7.02 -15.76
CA ASP A 158 6.06 8.08 -15.07
C ASP A 158 6.08 7.86 -13.54
N TYR A 159 4.92 7.55 -12.94
CA TYR A 159 4.84 7.27 -11.50
C TYR A 159 5.44 5.93 -11.10
N ALA A 160 5.39 4.92 -11.97
CA ALA A 160 6.08 3.66 -11.72
C ALA A 160 7.61 3.86 -11.73
N GLU A 161 8.12 4.68 -12.64
CA GLU A 161 9.53 5.08 -12.69
C GLU A 161 9.94 5.93 -11.47
N LYS A 162 9.10 6.87 -11.04
CA LYS A 162 9.30 7.60 -9.77
C LYS A 162 9.41 6.64 -8.59
N THR A 163 8.52 5.65 -8.51
CA THR A 163 8.54 4.60 -7.47
C THR A 163 9.87 3.86 -7.50
N ARG A 164 10.31 3.41 -8.68
CA ARG A 164 11.56 2.65 -8.84
C ARG A 164 12.77 3.44 -8.36
N ARG A 165 12.92 4.70 -8.80
CA ARG A 165 14.04 5.57 -8.38
C ARG A 165 14.05 5.79 -6.87
N LEU A 166 12.88 6.05 -6.30
CA LEU A 166 12.75 6.30 -4.88
C LEU A 166 13.04 5.03 -4.05
N ALA A 167 12.56 3.88 -4.51
CA ALA A 167 12.81 2.60 -3.89
C ALA A 167 14.30 2.23 -3.91
N GLN A 168 15.00 2.48 -5.03
CA GLN A 168 16.45 2.29 -5.14
C GLN A 168 17.21 3.21 -4.18
N ALA A 169 16.85 4.50 -4.13
CA ALA A 169 17.47 5.46 -3.20
C ALA A 169 17.25 5.10 -1.73
N GLY A 170 16.12 4.47 -1.40
CA GLY A 170 15.78 4.02 -0.05
C GLY A 170 16.15 2.56 0.25
N HIS A 171 16.82 1.85 -0.67
CA HIS A 171 17.09 0.41 -0.58
C HIS A 171 15.85 -0.44 -0.24
N ASN A 172 14.69 -0.04 -0.78
CA ASN A 172 13.40 -0.63 -0.49
C ASN A 172 12.99 -1.64 -1.58
N GLN A 173 13.41 -2.89 -1.41
CA GLN A 173 13.06 -3.99 -2.34
C GLN A 173 11.54 -4.19 -2.49
N GLY A 174 10.75 -3.88 -1.45
CA GLY A 174 9.30 -3.94 -1.53
C GLY A 174 8.71 -2.88 -2.47
N GLY A 175 9.29 -1.68 -2.48
CA GLY A 175 8.94 -0.61 -3.42
C GLY A 175 9.40 -0.90 -4.84
N GLU A 176 10.57 -1.55 -5.00
CA GLU A 176 11.04 -2.01 -6.31
C GLU A 176 10.06 -3.02 -6.94
N ALA A 177 9.56 -3.96 -6.14
CA ALA A 177 8.56 -4.93 -6.58
C ALA A 177 7.20 -4.28 -6.93
N GLU A 178 6.76 -3.27 -6.16
CA GLU A 178 5.55 -2.49 -6.50
C GLU A 178 5.71 -1.73 -7.81
N ALA A 179 6.89 -1.14 -8.08
CA ALA A 179 7.17 -0.48 -9.35
C ALA A 179 7.12 -1.47 -10.53
N LEU A 180 7.78 -2.64 -10.39
CA LEU A 180 7.77 -3.69 -11.41
C LEU A 180 6.36 -4.21 -11.68
N HIS A 181 5.55 -4.40 -10.63
CA HIS A 181 4.16 -4.82 -10.75
C HIS A 181 3.38 -3.86 -11.64
N VAL A 182 3.37 -2.56 -11.29
CA VAL A 182 2.62 -1.55 -12.04
C VAL A 182 3.14 -1.42 -13.47
N GLN A 183 4.46 -1.45 -13.69
CA GLN A 183 5.03 -1.46 -15.04
C GLN A 183 4.53 -2.67 -15.84
N GLY A 184 4.46 -3.85 -15.22
CA GLY A 184 3.93 -5.06 -15.83
C GLY A 184 2.49 -4.88 -16.30
N GLU A 185 1.62 -4.34 -15.44
CA GLU A 185 0.22 -4.05 -15.81
C GLU A 185 0.11 -2.99 -16.92
N VAL A 186 0.97 -1.96 -16.91
CA VAL A 186 1.03 -0.96 -17.99
C VAL A 186 1.42 -1.60 -19.32
N ARG A 187 2.41 -2.51 -19.33
CA ARG A 187 2.82 -3.24 -20.55
C ARG A 187 1.69 -4.15 -21.05
N ALA A 188 1.01 -4.83 -20.14
CA ALA A 188 -0.15 -5.64 -20.47
C ALA A 188 -1.26 -4.81 -21.14
N ALA A 189 -1.58 -3.65 -20.56
CA ALA A 189 -2.59 -2.74 -21.11
C ALA A 189 -2.21 -2.17 -22.49
N LYS A 190 -0.90 -2.06 -22.79
CA LYS A 190 -0.38 -1.68 -24.11
C LYS A 190 -0.26 -2.85 -25.09
N GLY A 191 -0.59 -4.08 -24.68
CA GLY A 191 -0.48 -5.29 -25.51
C GLY A 191 0.91 -5.92 -25.56
N ASP A 192 1.89 -5.40 -24.82
CA ASP A 192 3.23 -5.99 -24.72
C ASP A 192 3.26 -7.09 -23.66
N ILE A 193 2.63 -8.22 -24.00
CA ILE A 193 2.42 -9.36 -23.09
C ILE A 193 3.75 -9.97 -22.63
N ALA A 194 4.74 -10.07 -23.52
CA ALA A 194 6.03 -10.68 -23.21
C ALA A 194 6.79 -9.87 -22.15
N GLN A 195 6.82 -8.53 -22.28
CA GLN A 195 7.44 -7.67 -21.28
C GLN A 195 6.63 -7.61 -19.99
N ALA A 196 5.29 -7.63 -20.08
CA ALA A 196 4.41 -7.67 -18.92
C ALA A 196 4.68 -8.90 -18.04
N GLU A 197 4.76 -10.08 -18.66
CA GLU A 197 5.06 -11.33 -17.98
C GLU A 197 6.39 -11.28 -17.24
N LYS A 198 7.46 -10.84 -17.91
CA LYS A 198 8.79 -10.71 -17.29
C LYS A 198 8.78 -9.79 -16.07
N LEU A 199 8.08 -8.66 -16.15
CA LEU A 199 8.00 -7.69 -15.05
C LEU A 199 7.19 -8.23 -13.86
N LEU A 200 6.06 -8.88 -14.13
CA LEU A 200 5.20 -9.46 -13.11
C LEU A 200 5.85 -10.67 -12.43
N GLU A 201 6.59 -11.49 -13.18
CA GLU A 201 7.41 -12.57 -12.63
C GLU A 201 8.47 -12.03 -11.66
N GLN A 202 9.21 -10.99 -12.05
CA GLN A 202 10.21 -10.36 -11.19
C GLN A 202 9.60 -9.76 -9.92
N ALA A 203 8.46 -9.08 -10.05
CA ALA A 203 7.72 -8.55 -8.89
C ALA A 203 7.29 -9.68 -7.94
N ALA A 204 6.69 -10.75 -8.47
CA ALA A 204 6.27 -11.91 -7.69
C ALA A 204 7.46 -12.60 -6.98
N ALA A 205 8.59 -12.76 -7.65
CA ALA A 205 9.80 -13.33 -7.05
C ALA A 205 10.29 -12.52 -5.84
N ILE A 206 10.29 -11.18 -5.95
CA ILE A 206 10.69 -10.31 -4.83
C ILE A 206 9.65 -10.36 -3.70
N PHE A 207 8.35 -10.26 -4.00
CA PHE A 207 7.32 -10.36 -2.96
C PHE A 207 7.36 -11.70 -2.21
N ARG A 208 7.61 -12.80 -2.94
CA ARG A 208 7.80 -14.13 -2.35
C ARG A 208 8.99 -14.16 -1.40
N ARG A 209 10.16 -13.64 -1.81
CA ARG A 209 11.36 -13.55 -0.97
C ARG A 209 11.14 -12.71 0.29
N LEU A 210 10.38 -11.62 0.17
CA LEU A 210 10.07 -10.72 1.30
C LEU A 210 8.93 -11.23 2.19
N GLY A 211 8.26 -12.33 1.82
CA GLY A 211 7.08 -12.84 2.53
C GLY A 211 5.86 -11.90 2.46
N ARG A 212 5.82 -10.97 1.48
CA ARG A 212 4.71 -10.05 1.24
C ARG A 212 3.56 -10.77 0.51
N ARG A 213 2.84 -11.62 1.24
CA ARG A 213 1.85 -12.56 0.71
C ARG A 213 0.69 -11.91 -0.02
N TYR A 214 0.18 -10.79 0.49
CA TYR A 214 -0.92 -10.08 -0.17
C TYR A 214 -0.48 -9.53 -1.53
N ASP A 215 0.65 -8.84 -1.57
CA ASP A 215 1.20 -8.26 -2.80
C ASP A 215 1.63 -9.35 -3.81
N LEU A 216 2.16 -10.48 -3.31
CA LEU A 216 2.42 -11.67 -4.12
C LEU A 216 1.13 -12.19 -4.80
N GLY A 217 0.04 -12.31 -4.05
CA GLY A 217 -1.25 -12.74 -4.58
C GLY A 217 -1.76 -11.83 -5.70
N LEU A 218 -1.63 -10.51 -5.52
CA LEU A 218 -2.00 -9.54 -6.57
C LEU A 218 -1.09 -9.65 -7.80
N ALA A 219 0.23 -9.77 -7.62
CA ALA A 219 1.17 -9.89 -8.74
C ALA A 219 0.92 -11.16 -9.57
N LEU A 220 0.68 -12.29 -8.89
CA LEU A 220 0.33 -13.55 -9.55
C LEU A 220 -1.04 -13.48 -10.22
N GLN A 221 -2.01 -12.76 -9.65
CA GLN A 221 -3.31 -12.54 -10.27
C GLN A 221 -3.19 -11.72 -11.56
N ALA A 222 -2.42 -10.63 -11.53
CA ALA A 222 -2.13 -9.82 -12.72
C ALA A 222 -1.43 -10.66 -13.81
N TRP A 223 -0.44 -11.48 -13.40
CA TRP A 223 0.27 -12.38 -14.33
C TRP A 223 -0.66 -13.44 -14.93
N ALA A 224 -1.46 -14.12 -14.10
CA ALA A 224 -2.40 -15.14 -14.56
C ALA A 224 -3.54 -14.60 -15.44
N GLY A 225 -3.79 -13.28 -15.38
CA GLY A 225 -4.76 -12.56 -16.19
C GLY A 225 -4.23 -12.14 -17.56
N LEU A 226 -2.94 -12.32 -17.85
CA LEU A 226 -2.39 -12.04 -19.17
C LEU A 226 -2.98 -13.00 -20.21
N SER A 227 -3.32 -12.45 -21.38
CA SER A 227 -3.70 -13.26 -22.54
C SER A 227 -2.45 -13.93 -23.10
N ALA A 228 -2.29 -15.23 -22.88
CA ALA A 228 -1.16 -16.01 -23.39
C ALA A 228 -1.58 -16.85 -24.59
N GLU A 229 -0.65 -17.06 -25.52
CA GLU A 229 -0.81 -18.04 -26.61
C GLU A 229 -1.01 -19.47 -26.08
N GLN A 230 -0.61 -19.74 -24.82
CA GLN A 230 -0.72 -21.01 -24.11
C GLN A 230 -1.30 -20.81 -22.69
N PRO A 231 -2.64 -20.74 -22.55
CA PRO A 231 -3.32 -20.49 -21.27
C PRO A 231 -2.99 -21.50 -20.17
N GLU A 232 -2.67 -22.74 -20.54
CA GLU A 232 -2.29 -23.83 -19.64
C GLU A 232 -1.01 -23.51 -18.84
N ARG A 233 -0.11 -22.69 -19.38
CA ARG A 233 1.13 -22.30 -18.71
C ARG A 233 0.88 -21.37 -17.52
N LEU A 234 -0.20 -20.60 -17.56
CA LEU A 234 -0.61 -19.67 -16.51
C LEU A 234 -1.53 -20.31 -15.47
N GLU A 235 -2.03 -21.53 -15.71
CA GLU A 235 -2.96 -22.20 -14.81
C GLU A 235 -2.37 -22.50 -13.42
N PRO A 236 -1.11 -22.95 -13.26
CA PRO A 236 -0.49 -23.07 -11.95
C PRO A 236 -0.42 -21.74 -11.20
N ILE A 237 -0.08 -20.65 -11.90
CA ILE A 237 0.02 -19.29 -11.37
C ILE A 237 -1.37 -18.80 -10.91
N ARG A 238 -2.41 -19.06 -11.72
CA ARG A 238 -3.81 -18.74 -11.40
C ARG A 238 -4.26 -19.44 -10.13
N ARG A 239 -3.95 -20.73 -9.98
CA ARG A 239 -4.29 -21.52 -8.78
C ARG A 239 -3.55 -20.99 -7.55
N GLU A 240 -2.27 -20.70 -7.66
CA GLU A 240 -1.49 -20.13 -6.55
C GLU A 240 -2.06 -18.77 -6.12
N ALA A 241 -2.34 -17.86 -7.06
CA ALA A 241 -2.94 -16.57 -6.78
C ALA A 241 -4.28 -16.70 -6.02
N ALA A 242 -5.17 -17.57 -6.52
CA ALA A 242 -6.46 -17.82 -5.90
C ALA A 242 -6.32 -18.35 -4.47
N GLN A 243 -5.45 -19.36 -4.26
CA GLN A 243 -5.20 -19.92 -2.93
C GLN A 243 -4.66 -18.88 -1.95
N ILE A 244 -3.71 -18.04 -2.38
CA ILE A 244 -3.13 -17.00 -1.54
C ILE A 244 -4.21 -15.99 -1.12
N LEU A 245 -4.95 -15.46 -2.08
CA LEU A 245 -5.96 -14.42 -1.83
C LEU A 245 -7.15 -14.96 -1.03
N GLU A 246 -7.55 -16.21 -1.26
CA GLU A 246 -8.59 -16.88 -0.47
C GLU A 246 -8.16 -17.09 0.98
N GLN A 247 -6.93 -17.57 1.22
CA GLN A 247 -6.39 -17.73 2.58
C GLN A 247 -6.36 -16.40 3.34
N ILE A 248 -6.02 -15.31 2.66
CA ILE A 248 -6.02 -13.97 3.24
C ILE A 248 -7.44 -13.51 3.58
N ARG A 249 -8.41 -13.75 2.69
CA ARG A 249 -9.83 -13.38 2.91
C ARG A 249 -10.54 -14.22 3.97
N LYS A 250 -10.15 -15.49 4.17
CA LYS A 250 -10.79 -16.41 5.14
C LYS A 250 -10.30 -16.22 6.57
N LYS A 251 -9.13 -15.62 6.80
CA LYS A 251 -8.59 -15.32 8.15
C LYS A 251 -9.12 -13.98 8.71
N ARG A 252 -10.42 -13.74 8.53
CA ARG A 252 -11.17 -12.58 9.04
C ARG A 252 -11.48 -12.73 10.51
#